data_AF-A0A967G5V3-F1
#
_entry.id   AF-A0A967G5V3-F1
#
_cell.length_a   1.000
_cell.length_b   1.000
_cell.length_c   1.000
_cell.angle_alpha   90.00
_cell.angle_beta   90.00
_cell.angle_gamma   90.00
#
_symmetry.space_group_name_H-M   'P 1'
#
loop_
_entity.id
_entity.type
_entity.pdbx_description
1 polymer ?
#
loop_
_entity_poly.entity_id
_entity_poly.type
_entity_poly.pdbx_seq_one_letter_code
_entity_poly.pdbx_strand_id
1 'polypeptide(L)'
;DYYAGCAEDSNFTSILYTSGWITETSFEFTGLQLGQRYWYSVKARNIAGIETDWSNVESSLQVTLAEAVEMMLEPESLKNENMKNALINKINAVQGMIAEGLYAEALDKLQNDILQKTDGCAETGQPNKNDWIITCEGQSWLYPLVIETIERVRILME
;
A
#
# COMPACT_ATOMS: atom_id res chain seq x y z
N ASP A 1 -14.43 11.58 19.79
CA ASP A 1 -13.81 11.92 18.49
C ASP A 1 -12.34 11.55 18.51
N TYR A 2 -11.77 11.38 17.33
CA TYR A 2 -10.37 11.07 17.09
C TYR A 2 -9.73 12.15 16.23
N TYR A 3 -8.42 12.31 16.38
CA TYR A 3 -7.60 13.22 15.59
C TYR A 3 -6.35 12.47 15.16
N ALA A 4 -6.10 12.40 13.85
CA ALA A 4 -4.89 11.85 13.28
C ALA A 4 -3.95 12.99 12.84
N GLY A 5 -2.67 12.84 13.18
CA GLY A 5 -1.59 13.70 12.70
C GLY A 5 -0.65 12.91 11.80
N CYS A 6 -0.15 13.56 10.76
CA CYS A 6 0.91 13.07 9.87
C CYS A 6 2.05 14.08 9.87
N ALA A 7 3.29 13.61 10.02
CA ALA A 7 4.50 14.42 10.08
C ALA A 7 5.65 13.82 9.24
N GLU A 8 6.67 14.63 8.98
CA GLU A 8 7.91 14.25 8.28
C GLU A 8 9.03 13.81 9.23
N ASP A 9 8.77 13.80 10.54
CA ASP A 9 9.68 13.34 11.56
C ASP A 9 8.94 12.63 12.69
N SER A 10 9.60 11.64 13.31
CA SER A 10 9.01 10.82 14.37
C SER A 10 8.68 11.59 15.65
N ASN A 11 9.24 12.78 15.84
CA ASN A 11 9.00 13.61 17.02
C ASN A 11 7.82 14.56 16.80
N PHE A 12 7.18 14.54 15.62
CA PHE A 12 6.10 15.46 15.25
C PHE A 12 6.50 16.91 15.49
N THR A 13 7.74 17.28 15.12
CA THR A 13 8.26 18.65 15.27
C THR A 13 7.33 19.66 14.60
N SER A 14 6.76 19.27 13.46
CA SER A 14 5.61 19.92 12.85
C SER A 14 4.61 18.87 12.34
N ILE A 15 3.33 19.07 12.63
CA ILE A 15 2.27 18.32 11.96
C ILE A 15 2.13 18.88 10.55
N LEU A 16 2.36 18.03 9.54
CA LEU A 16 2.24 18.40 8.14
C LEU A 16 0.78 18.32 7.68
N TYR A 17 0.10 17.21 7.98
CA TYR A 17 -1.31 17.00 7.65
C TYR A 17 -2.09 16.52 8.86
N THR A 18 -3.39 16.77 8.85
CA THR A 18 -4.31 16.25 9.87
C THR A 18 -5.67 15.88 9.30
N SER A 19 -6.32 14.91 9.93
CA SER A 19 -7.74 14.61 9.72
C SER A 19 -8.70 15.68 10.27
N GLY A 20 -8.23 16.54 11.18
CA GLY A 20 -9.11 17.23 12.10
C GLY A 20 -9.76 16.26 13.10
N TRP A 21 -10.76 16.73 13.85
CA TRP A 21 -11.54 15.87 14.74
C TRP A 21 -12.64 15.15 13.97
N ILE A 22 -12.58 13.83 13.93
CA ILE A 22 -13.49 12.94 13.22
C ILE A 22 -14.16 11.94 14.19
N THR A 23 -15.29 11.37 13.79
CA THR A 23 -15.96 10.32 14.58
C THR A 23 -15.60 8.91 14.12
N GLU A 24 -15.13 8.83 12.88
CA GLU A 24 -14.64 7.66 12.19
C GLU A 24 -13.35 7.17 12.84
N THR A 25 -13.11 5.87 12.75
CA THR A 25 -11.90 5.23 13.29
C THR A 25 -10.82 5.03 12.23
N SER A 26 -10.99 5.64 11.05
CA SER A 26 -10.03 5.61 9.94
C SER A 26 -9.99 6.95 9.22
N PHE A 27 -8.83 7.28 8.66
CA PHE A 27 -8.61 8.45 7.84
C PHE A 27 -7.49 8.16 6.84
N GLU A 28 -7.67 8.55 5.57
CA GLU A 28 -6.64 8.42 4.54
C GLU A 28 -5.93 9.76 4.32
N PHE A 29 -4.62 9.78 4.50
CA PHE A 29 -3.78 10.91 4.10
C PHE A 29 -3.44 10.79 2.61
N THR A 30 -4.03 11.66 1.78
CA THR A 30 -3.78 11.71 0.34
C THR A 30 -2.75 12.80 -0.03
N GLY A 31 -2.17 12.72 -1.23
CA GLY A 31 -1.25 13.76 -1.74
C GLY A 31 0.16 13.70 -1.14
N LEU A 32 0.52 12.57 -0.54
CA LEU A 32 1.86 12.31 -0.01
C LEU A 32 2.86 12.10 -1.14
N GLN A 33 4.13 12.46 -0.88
CA GLN A 33 5.19 12.33 -1.87
C GLN A 33 5.80 10.93 -1.86
N LEU A 34 6.05 10.38 -3.06
CA LEU A 34 6.78 9.13 -3.22
C LEU A 34 8.24 9.29 -2.76
N GLY A 35 8.84 8.21 -2.25
CA GLY A 35 10.18 8.18 -1.67
C GLY A 35 10.29 8.84 -0.28
N GLN A 36 9.21 9.43 0.23
CA GLN A 36 9.17 10.08 1.53
C GLN A 36 8.56 9.16 2.59
N ARG A 37 9.23 9.07 3.74
CA ARG A 37 8.65 8.44 4.94
C ARG A 37 7.81 9.46 5.70
N TYR A 38 6.65 9.04 6.14
CA TYR A 38 5.78 9.82 7.01
C TYR A 38 5.53 9.07 8.31
N TRP A 39 5.29 9.82 9.37
CA TRP A 39 4.97 9.32 10.71
C TRP A 39 3.56 9.72 11.10
N TYR A 40 2.86 8.78 11.72
CA TYR A 40 1.45 8.90 12.06
C TYR A 40 1.24 8.64 13.55
N SER A 41 0.37 9.43 14.15
CA SER A 41 -0.08 9.23 15.53
C SER A 41 -1.51 9.72 15.64
N VAL A 42 -2.26 9.17 16.60
CA VAL A 42 -3.65 9.52 16.84
C VAL A 42 -3.88 9.90 18.29
N LYS A 43 -4.85 10.77 18.56
CA LYS A 43 -5.36 11.05 19.91
C LYS A 43 -6.88 11.09 19.91
N ALA A 44 -7.48 10.95 21.08
CA ALA A 44 -8.92 10.99 21.25
C ALA A 44 -9.35 12.17 22.12
N ARG A 45 -10.63 12.56 22.02
CA ARG A 45 -11.29 13.45 22.99
C ARG A 45 -12.68 12.94 23.36
N ASN A 46 -13.07 13.20 24.61
CA ASN A 46 -14.42 12.91 25.08
C ASN A 46 -15.40 14.07 24.80
N ILE A 47 -16.68 13.93 25.19
CA ILE A 47 -17.73 14.93 24.97
C ILE A 47 -17.49 16.28 25.68
N ALA A 48 -16.64 16.30 26.71
CA ALA A 48 -16.25 17.52 27.42
C ALA A 48 -15.04 18.21 26.76
N GLY A 49 -14.55 17.69 25.63
CA GLY A 49 -13.37 18.20 24.94
C GLY A 49 -12.05 17.85 25.62
N ILE A 50 -12.05 16.95 26.61
CA ILE A 50 -10.83 16.50 27.28
C ILE A 50 -10.13 15.49 26.36
N GLU A 51 -8.88 15.81 26.01
CA GLU A 51 -8.05 15.04 25.10
C GLU A 51 -7.19 14.01 25.84
N THR A 52 -6.87 12.90 25.17
CA THR A 52 -5.84 11.96 25.60
C THR A 52 -4.46 12.45 25.16
N ASP A 53 -3.41 11.84 25.71
CA ASP A 53 -2.11 11.87 25.07
C ASP A 53 -2.18 11.21 23.67
N TRP A 54 -1.18 11.51 22.84
CA TRP A 54 -0.97 10.85 21.55
C TRP A 54 -0.66 9.35 21.73
N SER A 55 -1.07 8.55 20.76
CA SER A 55 -0.74 7.13 20.66
C SER A 55 0.76 6.90 20.45
N ASN A 56 1.16 5.63 20.38
CA ASN A 56 2.45 5.30 19.78
C ASN A 56 2.56 5.85 18.35
N VAL A 57 3.80 6.05 17.91
CA VAL A 57 4.10 6.56 16.57
C VAL A 57 4.26 5.38 15.62
N GLU A 58 3.54 5.44 14.51
CA GLU A 58 3.66 4.52 13.38
C GLU A 58 4.31 5.23 12.18
N SER A 59 4.83 4.49 11.20
CA SER A 59 5.40 5.10 10.00
C SER A 59 5.13 4.31 8.72
N SER A 60 5.11 4.99 7.59
CA SER A 60 5.04 4.38 6.27
C SER A 60 5.92 5.12 5.27
N LEU A 61 6.65 4.37 4.45
CA LEU A 61 7.39 4.89 3.29
C LEU A 61 6.47 4.82 2.08
N GLN A 62 6.20 5.97 1.46
CA GLN A 62 5.33 6.00 0.28
C GLN A 62 6.13 5.60 -0.95
N VAL A 63 5.75 4.51 -1.60
CA VAL A 63 6.40 4.00 -2.80
C VAL A 63 5.38 3.50 -3.81
N THR A 64 5.80 3.44 -5.07
CA THR A 64 5.04 2.77 -6.13
C THR A 64 5.07 1.26 -5.94
N LEU A 65 4.13 0.56 -6.59
CA LEU A 65 4.11 -0.90 -6.60
C LEU A 65 5.41 -1.49 -7.19
N ALA A 66 6.00 -0.84 -8.20
CA ALA A 66 7.26 -1.29 -8.79
C ALA A 66 8.44 -1.12 -7.80
N GLU A 67 8.53 0.01 -7.12
CA GLU A 67 9.53 0.24 -6.08
C GLU A 67 9.38 -0.71 -4.89
N ALA A 68 8.14 -1.03 -4.50
CA ALA A 68 7.88 -2.03 -3.47
C ALA A 68 8.44 -3.42 -3.88
N VAL A 69 8.24 -3.84 -5.14
CA VAL A 69 8.87 -5.07 -5.66
C VAL A 69 10.39 -4.98 -5.61
N GLU A 70 10.97 -3.84 -5.96
CA GLU A 70 12.43 -3.67 -5.97
C GLU A 70 13.04 -3.76 -4.56
N MET A 71 12.43 -3.09 -3.59
CA MET A 71 12.98 -2.93 -2.25
C MET A 71 12.59 -4.05 -1.27
N MET A 72 11.39 -4.61 -1.41
CA MET A 72 10.82 -5.53 -0.41
C MET A 72 10.93 -7.00 -0.81
N LEU A 73 11.20 -7.29 -2.08
CA LEU A 73 11.22 -8.65 -2.59
C LEU A 73 12.65 -9.16 -2.76
N GLU A 74 13.01 -10.10 -1.89
CA GLU A 74 14.29 -10.77 -1.90
C GLU A 74 14.35 -11.91 -2.94
N PRO A 75 15.50 -12.19 -3.57
CA PRO A 75 15.62 -13.24 -4.58
C PRO A 75 15.16 -14.64 -4.12
N GLU A 76 15.42 -15.00 -2.87
CA GLU A 76 15.00 -16.28 -2.27
C GLU A 76 13.48 -16.41 -2.11
N SER A 77 12.76 -15.29 -2.08
CA SER A 77 11.30 -15.29 -2.02
C SER A 77 10.66 -15.61 -3.37
N LEU A 78 11.45 -15.73 -4.44
CA LEU A 78 10.97 -15.94 -5.80
C LEU A 78 11.19 -17.37 -6.27
N LYS A 79 10.24 -17.88 -7.06
CA LYS A 79 10.38 -19.17 -7.76
C LYS A 79 11.53 -19.17 -8.77
N ASN A 80 11.84 -18.00 -9.34
CA ASN A 80 12.97 -17.75 -10.21
C ASN A 80 13.33 -16.26 -10.13
N GLU A 81 14.62 -15.92 -10.02
CA GLU A 81 15.08 -14.53 -9.91
C GLU A 81 14.58 -13.63 -11.07
N ASN A 82 14.45 -14.17 -12.28
CA ASN A 82 13.98 -13.43 -13.45
C ASN A 82 12.51 -13.01 -13.33
N MET A 83 11.74 -13.64 -12.44
CA MET A 83 10.35 -13.26 -12.19
C MET A 83 10.23 -11.89 -11.54
N LYS A 84 11.27 -11.40 -10.83
CA LYS A 84 11.29 -10.04 -10.30
C LYS A 84 11.12 -9.01 -11.42
N ASN A 85 11.99 -9.09 -12.42
CA ASN A 85 11.96 -8.23 -13.60
C ASN A 85 10.66 -8.41 -14.40
N ALA A 86 10.16 -9.64 -14.51
CA ALA A 86 8.89 -9.90 -15.19
C ALA A 86 7.70 -9.25 -14.47
N LEU A 87 7.69 -9.26 -13.13
CA LEU A 87 6.66 -8.62 -12.32
C LEU A 87 6.72 -7.10 -12.45
N ILE A 88 7.92 -6.52 -12.36
CA ILE A 88 8.16 -5.09 -12.57
C ILE A 88 7.69 -4.65 -13.96
N ASN A 89 8.02 -5.41 -15.01
CA ASN A 89 7.57 -5.11 -16.37
C ASN A 89 6.04 -5.12 -16.50
N LYS A 90 5.36 -6.07 -15.83
CA LYS A 90 3.89 -6.10 -15.79
C LYS A 90 3.32 -4.88 -15.06
N ILE A 91 3.92 -4.49 -13.94
CA ILE A 91 3.50 -3.30 -13.16
C ILE A 91 3.73 -2.01 -13.96
N ASN A 92 4.87 -1.86 -14.62
CA ASN A 92 5.16 -0.69 -15.45
C ASN A 92 4.18 -0.58 -16.63
N ALA A 93 3.76 -1.71 -17.22
CA ALA A 93 2.70 -1.71 -18.23
C ALA A 93 1.36 -1.23 -17.66
N VAL A 94 0.98 -1.66 -16.45
CA VAL A 94 -0.21 -1.15 -15.75
C VAL A 94 -0.11 0.35 -15.51
N GLN A 95 1.04 0.86 -15.06
CA GLN A 95 1.25 2.30 -14.86
C GLN A 95 1.06 3.09 -16.17
N GLY A 96 1.59 2.58 -17.28
CA GLY A 96 1.38 3.15 -18.61
C GLY A 96 -0.11 3.19 -19.00
N MET A 97 -0.83 2.08 -18.80
CA MET A 97 -2.26 2.00 -19.05
C MET A 97 -3.05 3.03 -18.24
N ILE A 98 -2.74 3.19 -16.94
CA ILE A 98 -3.38 4.18 -16.07
C ILE A 98 -3.11 5.61 -16.58
N ALA A 99 -1.87 5.91 -16.98
CA ALA A 99 -1.50 7.22 -17.51
C ALA A 99 -2.21 7.57 -18.83
N GLU A 100 -2.55 6.54 -19.63
CA GLU A 100 -3.31 6.67 -20.87
C GLU A 100 -4.83 6.64 -20.67
N GLY A 101 -5.32 6.44 -19.43
CA GLY A 101 -6.75 6.31 -19.13
C GLY A 101 -7.35 4.95 -19.50
N LEU A 102 -6.52 3.96 -19.82
CA LEU A 102 -6.89 2.58 -20.16
C LEU A 102 -7.16 1.75 -18.88
N TYR A 103 -8.14 2.19 -18.08
CA TYR A 103 -8.38 1.61 -16.75
C TYR A 103 -8.88 0.17 -16.79
N ALA A 104 -9.67 -0.21 -17.81
CA ALA A 104 -10.17 -1.57 -17.95
C ALA A 104 -9.03 -2.56 -18.25
N GLU A 105 -8.10 -2.18 -19.12
CA GLU A 105 -6.90 -2.95 -19.45
C GLU A 105 -5.93 -3.02 -18.27
N ALA A 106 -5.76 -1.90 -17.54
CA ALA A 106 -4.97 -1.86 -16.33
C ALA A 106 -5.53 -2.83 -15.27
N LEU A 107 -6.85 -2.81 -15.08
CA LEU A 107 -7.54 -3.67 -14.12
C LEU A 107 -7.43 -5.15 -14.50
N ASP A 108 -7.65 -5.50 -15.78
CA ASP A 108 -7.47 -6.87 -16.28
C ASP A 108 -6.05 -7.38 -16.00
N LYS A 109 -5.04 -6.55 -16.27
CA LYS A 109 -3.65 -6.91 -16.03
C LYS A 109 -3.32 -7.02 -14.55
N LEU A 110 -3.85 -6.15 -13.69
CA LEU A 110 -3.70 -6.30 -12.25
C LEU A 110 -4.30 -7.62 -11.75
N GLN A 111 -5.52 -7.95 -12.16
CA GLN A 111 -6.26 -9.11 -11.66
C GLN A 111 -5.74 -10.43 -12.23
N ASN A 112 -5.47 -10.49 -13.54
CA ASN A 112 -5.19 -11.76 -14.22
C ASN A 112 -3.69 -12.01 -14.38
N ASP A 113 -2.86 -10.96 -14.50
CA ASP A 113 -1.43 -11.10 -14.75
C ASP A 113 -0.56 -10.97 -13.49
N ILE A 114 -1.00 -10.18 -12.49
CA ILE A 114 -0.20 -9.83 -11.30
C ILE A 114 -0.75 -10.51 -10.04
N LEU A 115 -2.02 -10.28 -9.71
CA LEU A 115 -2.64 -10.77 -8.47
C LEU A 115 -2.49 -12.28 -8.32
N GLN A 116 -2.81 -13.03 -9.39
CA GLN A 116 -2.69 -14.50 -9.44
C GLN A 116 -1.26 -15.05 -9.21
N LYS A 117 -0.24 -14.20 -9.19
CA LYS A 117 1.16 -14.57 -8.94
C LYS A 117 1.59 -14.34 -7.49
N THR A 118 0.69 -13.78 -6.68
CA THR A 118 0.98 -13.22 -5.36
C THR A 118 -0.09 -13.57 -4.32
N ASP A 119 -1.09 -14.37 -4.68
CA ASP A 119 -2.34 -14.53 -3.92
C ASP A 119 -2.42 -15.81 -3.08
N GLY A 120 -1.57 -16.82 -3.34
CA GLY A 120 -1.74 -18.14 -2.74
C GLY A 120 -1.80 -18.14 -1.21
N CYS A 121 -0.95 -17.35 -0.54
CA CYS A 121 -0.96 -17.24 0.92
C CYS A 121 -2.23 -16.58 1.45
N ALA A 122 -2.74 -15.55 0.77
CA ALA A 122 -3.97 -14.88 1.16
C ALA A 122 -5.21 -15.77 0.95
N GLU A 123 -5.23 -16.56 -0.13
CA GLU A 123 -6.36 -17.44 -0.46
C GLU A 123 -6.36 -18.77 0.30
N THR A 124 -5.18 -19.35 0.51
CA THR A 124 -5.06 -20.75 0.96
C THR A 124 -4.15 -20.92 2.18
N GLY A 125 -3.53 -19.86 2.69
CA GLY A 125 -2.61 -19.88 3.83
C GLY A 125 -1.18 -20.33 3.49
N GLN A 126 -0.91 -20.68 2.23
CA GLN A 126 0.41 -21.05 1.74
C GLN A 126 0.57 -20.70 0.26
N PRO A 127 1.80 -20.55 -0.27
CA PRO A 127 2.00 -20.28 -1.69
C PRO A 127 1.39 -21.40 -2.56
N ASN A 128 0.71 -21.02 -3.62
CA ASN A 128 0.10 -21.93 -4.59
C ASN A 128 1.04 -22.20 -5.77
N LYS A 129 0.67 -23.12 -6.66
CA LYS A 129 1.51 -23.52 -7.82
C LYS A 129 1.76 -22.39 -8.85
N ASN A 130 0.84 -21.44 -8.91
CA ASN A 130 0.84 -20.32 -9.87
C ASN A 130 1.66 -19.13 -9.37
N ASP A 131 1.92 -19.08 -8.06
CA ASP A 131 2.68 -18.01 -7.45
C ASP A 131 4.10 -17.92 -7.99
N TRP A 132 4.52 -16.68 -8.19
CA TRP A 132 5.90 -16.33 -8.48
C TRP A 132 6.66 -15.99 -7.19
N ILE A 133 5.96 -15.46 -6.19
CA ILE A 133 6.48 -15.26 -4.84
C ILE A 133 6.16 -16.49 -4.00
N ILE A 134 7.18 -17.24 -3.60
CA ILE A 134 7.06 -18.57 -2.97
C ILE A 134 7.16 -18.52 -1.43
N THR A 135 7.10 -17.35 -0.83
CA THR A 135 7.04 -17.19 0.63
C THR A 135 5.86 -16.31 1.02
N CYS A 136 5.20 -16.65 2.13
CA CYS A 136 4.09 -15.81 2.62
C CYS A 136 4.57 -14.46 3.14
N GLU A 137 5.81 -14.35 3.61
CA GLU A 137 6.42 -13.07 3.95
C GLU A 137 6.51 -12.17 2.72
N GLY A 138 7.07 -12.67 1.60
CA GLY A 138 7.13 -11.90 0.35
C GLY A 138 5.74 -11.51 -0.16
N GLN A 139 4.78 -12.44 -0.12
CA GLN A 139 3.40 -12.15 -0.53
C GLN A 139 2.73 -11.13 0.41
N SER A 140 3.00 -11.15 1.72
CA SER A 140 2.41 -10.20 2.67
C SER A 140 2.80 -8.75 2.41
N TRP A 141 3.95 -8.52 1.78
CA TRP A 141 4.38 -7.18 1.38
C TRP A 141 3.68 -6.72 0.10
N LEU A 142 3.55 -7.59 -0.89
CA LEU A 142 3.10 -7.18 -2.23
C LEU A 142 1.59 -7.35 -2.45
N TYR A 143 1.00 -8.43 -1.97
CA TYR A 143 -0.42 -8.74 -2.19
C TYR A 143 -1.35 -7.59 -1.75
N PRO A 144 -1.19 -6.98 -0.55
CA PRO A 144 -2.05 -5.88 -0.13
C PRO A 144 -1.94 -4.66 -1.06
N LEU A 145 -0.73 -4.35 -1.54
CA LEU A 145 -0.48 -3.23 -2.45
C LEU A 145 -1.13 -3.47 -3.83
N VAL A 146 -1.13 -4.72 -4.32
CA VAL A 146 -1.81 -5.09 -5.57
C VAL A 146 -3.32 -4.92 -5.43
N ILE A 147 -3.90 -5.40 -4.32
CA ILE A 147 -5.34 -5.23 -4.03
C ILE A 147 -5.71 -3.76 -3.91
N GLU A 148 -4.93 -2.96 -3.18
CA GLU A 148 -5.16 -1.52 -3.06
C GLU A 148 -5.12 -0.84 -4.43
N THR A 149 -4.15 -1.20 -5.27
CA THR A 149 -4.05 -0.66 -6.64
C THR A 149 -5.28 -1.04 -7.48
N ILE A 150 -5.78 -2.27 -7.34
CA ILE A 150 -7.01 -2.73 -8.01
C ILE A 150 -8.20 -1.86 -7.60
N GLU A 151 -8.40 -1.61 -6.31
CA GLU A 151 -9.52 -0.78 -5.84
C GLU A 151 -9.39 0.67 -6.31
N ARG A 152 -8.17 1.24 -6.25
CA ARG A 152 -7.90 2.59 -6.77
C ARG A 152 -8.23 2.69 -8.25
N VAL A 153 -7.87 1.70 -9.06
CA VAL A 153 -8.19 1.68 -10.50
C VAL A 153 -9.70 1.54 -10.73
N ARG A 154 -10.42 0.74 -9.95
CA ARG A 154 -11.89 0.63 -10.06
C ARG A 154 -12.58 1.96 -9.80
N ILE A 155 -12.15 2.71 -8.79
CA ILE A 155 -12.71 4.04 -8.48
C ILE A 155 -12.52 5.01 -9.66
N LEU A 156 -11.43 4.90 -10.42
CA LEU A 156 -11.21 5.74 -11.62
C LEU A 156 -12.15 5.39 -12.79
N MET A 157 -12.87 4.27 -12.71
CA MET A 157 -13.83 3.85 -13.73
C MET A 157 -15.28 4.28 -13.44
N GLU A 158 -15.54 4.84 -12.25
CA GLU A 158 -16.84 5.37 -11.83
C GLU A 158 -17.04 6.83 -12.24
#